data_AF-A0A7V9ZXK1-F1
#
_entry.id   AF-A0A7V9ZXK1-F1
#
_cell.length_a   1.000
_cell.length_b   1.000
_cell.length_c   1.000
_cell.angle_alpha   90.00
_cell.angle_beta   90.00
_cell.angle_gamma   90.00
#
_symmetry.space_group_name_H-M   'P 1'
#
loop_
_entity.id
_entity.type
_entity.pdbx_description
1 polymer ?
#
loop_
_entity_poly.entity_id
_entity_poly.type
_entity_poly.pdbx_seq_one_letter_code
_entity_poly.pdbx_strand_id
1 'polypeptide(L)'
;MKRFLLLLVLAAAVAFAIWFGMRGKVRTASSNAAVVAMLPKETLALVHIPDISRSLDEWKETDLYRLWSEPALQEFLQKPLANAGWAGYDAEKLHRQFQRLRMRDTFVALTGMDNDQPEIAAGFRFDGRPEDARKVISKWRAAFERHSPGFITTVIEYKGHHVELMTRDATAVATAYNHHWFLAANSVELIKKFLDRFDADSKDASATLGGDERYAAAFKHMPNGYAVFAYARLDEYLEKLATRSPDAATNPQSAMLRQIQSVAAATTIEEGKMHDVLFVGMPKHGDDGEPARS
;
A
#
# COMPACT_ATOMS: atom_id res chain seq x y z
N MET A 1 -16.97 2.20 -13.71
CA MET A 1 -15.64 2.56 -14.26
C MET A 1 -14.73 3.28 -13.28
N LYS A 2 -15.03 4.48 -12.74
CA LYS A 2 -14.06 5.20 -11.87
C LYS A 2 -13.72 4.54 -10.53
N ARG A 3 -14.64 3.78 -9.90
CA ARG A 3 -14.33 2.89 -8.75
C ARG A 3 -13.33 1.78 -9.11
N PHE A 4 -13.44 1.24 -10.33
CA PHE A 4 -12.45 0.31 -10.87
C PHE A 4 -11.10 0.98 -11.12
N LEU A 5 -11.00 2.32 -11.25
CA LEU A 5 -9.72 3.00 -11.42
C LEU A 5 -8.93 3.06 -10.11
N LEU A 6 -9.58 3.32 -8.98
CA LEU A 6 -8.93 3.33 -7.66
C LEU A 6 -8.61 1.90 -7.19
N LEU A 7 -9.51 0.95 -7.48
CA LEU A 7 -9.22 -0.48 -7.38
C LEU A 7 -8.18 -0.96 -8.41
N LEU A 8 -8.02 -0.33 -9.58
CA LEU A 8 -6.92 -0.60 -10.52
C LEU A 8 -5.61 -0.01 -10.01
N VAL A 9 -5.60 1.13 -9.33
CA VAL A 9 -4.39 1.67 -8.72
C VAL A 9 -3.97 0.80 -7.53
N LEU A 10 -4.90 0.30 -6.72
CA LEU A 10 -4.57 -0.69 -5.68
C LEU A 10 -4.22 -2.07 -6.24
N ALA A 11 -4.99 -2.59 -7.19
CA ALA A 11 -4.70 -3.89 -7.81
C ALA A 11 -3.44 -3.83 -8.67
N ALA A 12 -3.09 -2.67 -9.26
CA ALA A 12 -1.78 -2.45 -9.86
C ALA A 12 -0.70 -2.35 -8.80
N ALA A 13 -0.87 -1.58 -7.71
CA ALA A 13 0.14 -1.54 -6.64
C ALA A 13 0.40 -2.93 -6.03
N VAL A 14 -0.65 -3.73 -5.81
CA VAL A 14 -0.57 -5.10 -5.29
C VAL A 14 -0.03 -6.07 -6.35
N ALA A 15 -0.53 -6.04 -7.59
CA ALA A 15 -0.01 -6.92 -8.65
C ALA A 15 1.42 -6.56 -9.04
N PHE A 16 1.82 -5.28 -9.02
CA PHE A 16 3.18 -4.81 -9.27
C PHE A 16 4.11 -5.19 -8.11
N ALA A 17 3.66 -5.10 -6.85
CA ALA A 17 4.40 -5.62 -5.69
C ALA A 17 4.56 -7.16 -5.71
N ILE A 18 3.53 -7.90 -6.15
CA ILE A 18 3.61 -9.36 -6.35
C ILE A 18 4.52 -9.71 -7.54
N TRP A 19 4.50 -8.90 -8.61
CA TRP A 19 5.24 -9.15 -9.85
C TRP A 19 6.73 -8.75 -9.77
N PHE A 20 7.08 -7.79 -8.91
CA PHE A 20 8.48 -7.46 -8.57
C PHE A 20 9.20 -8.51 -7.69
N GLY A 21 8.47 -9.48 -7.13
CA GLY A 21 8.88 -10.25 -5.95
C GLY A 21 9.84 -11.45 -6.11
N MET A 22 10.97 -11.38 -6.85
CA MET A 22 12.00 -12.46 -6.96
C MET A 22 13.48 -11.98 -7.10
N ARG A 23 14.51 -12.42 -6.35
CA ARG A 23 14.70 -13.47 -5.28
C ARG A 23 15.94 -13.18 -4.39
N GLY A 24 15.82 -13.35 -3.06
CA GLY A 24 16.70 -12.96 -1.92
C GLY A 24 18.23 -12.80 -2.02
N LYS A 25 18.93 -11.97 -1.20
CA LYS A 25 18.54 -11.10 -0.05
C LYS A 25 19.58 -9.97 0.22
N VAL A 26 19.18 -8.75 0.61
CA VAL A 26 20.06 -7.55 0.79
C VAL A 26 19.77 -6.70 2.07
N ARG A 27 20.48 -5.57 2.35
CA ARG A 27 20.48 -4.87 3.68
C ARG A 27 20.55 -3.32 3.66
N THR A 28 19.57 -2.60 4.24
CA THR A 28 19.79 -1.22 4.80
C THR A 28 18.69 -0.79 5.79
N ALA A 29 18.98 -0.57 7.08
CA ALA A 29 17.98 -0.30 8.15
C ALA A 29 16.84 0.67 7.74
N SER A 30 15.65 0.11 7.47
CA SER A 30 14.44 0.80 7.00
C SER A 30 13.32 0.58 8.01
N SER A 31 12.95 1.65 8.74
CA SER A 31 11.92 1.57 9.77
C SER A 31 10.57 1.99 9.22
N ASN A 32 9.57 1.11 9.27
CA ASN A 32 8.18 1.44 9.01
C ASN A 32 7.39 1.81 10.27
N ALA A 33 8.07 2.03 11.41
CA ALA A 33 7.45 2.26 12.71
C ALA A 33 6.39 3.39 12.68
N ALA A 34 6.67 4.49 11.98
CA ALA A 34 5.71 5.59 11.81
C ALA A 34 4.45 5.15 11.03
N VAL A 35 4.62 4.38 9.96
CA VAL A 35 3.49 3.87 9.15
C VAL A 35 2.62 2.92 9.97
N VAL A 36 3.22 1.93 10.63
CA VAL A 36 2.45 0.91 11.36
C VAL A 36 1.85 1.41 12.67
N ALA A 37 2.33 2.55 13.21
CA ALA A 37 1.70 3.25 14.33
C ALA A 37 0.43 4.04 13.91
N MET A 38 0.39 4.57 12.69
CA MET A 38 -0.81 5.25 12.15
C MET A 38 -1.92 4.27 11.75
N LEU A 39 -1.54 3.06 11.31
CA LEU A 39 -2.47 2.06 10.81
C LEU A 39 -3.21 1.34 11.95
N PRO A 40 -4.52 1.06 11.81
CA PRO A 40 -5.27 0.28 12.79
C PRO A 40 -4.77 -1.17 12.84
N LYS A 41 -4.90 -1.82 14.01
CA LYS A 41 -4.52 -3.22 14.24
C LYS A 41 -5.19 -4.18 13.24
N GLU A 42 -6.42 -3.86 12.86
CA GLU A 42 -7.29 -4.62 11.96
C GLU A 42 -6.88 -4.51 10.48
N THR A 43 -5.74 -3.86 10.18
CA THR A 43 -5.26 -3.69 8.80
C THR A 43 -5.05 -5.04 8.12
N LEU A 44 -5.86 -5.29 7.09
CA LEU A 44 -5.90 -6.52 6.31
C LEU A 44 -4.75 -6.62 5.32
N ALA A 45 -4.27 -5.50 4.77
CA ALA A 45 -3.09 -5.48 3.92
C ALA A 45 -2.35 -4.13 3.97
N LEU A 46 -1.04 -4.16 3.75
CA LEU A 46 -0.15 -3.01 3.68
C LEU A 46 0.87 -3.23 2.57
N VAL A 47 1.11 -2.21 1.75
CA VAL A 47 2.32 -2.07 0.91
C VAL A 47 3.06 -0.83 1.37
N HIS A 48 4.38 -0.91 1.54
CA HIS A 48 5.24 0.16 2.05
C HIS A 48 6.54 0.28 1.23
N ILE A 49 6.93 1.51 0.90
CA ILE A 49 8.12 1.88 0.12
C ILE A 49 8.87 2.99 0.91
N PRO A 50 10.01 2.70 1.57
CA PRO A 50 10.68 3.64 2.48
C PRO A 50 11.25 4.88 1.77
N ASP A 51 11.74 4.72 0.54
CA ASP A 51 12.14 5.81 -0.37
C ASP A 51 11.81 5.40 -1.80
N ILE A 52 10.73 5.97 -2.34
CA ILE A 52 10.28 5.67 -3.69
C ILE A 52 11.23 6.23 -4.77
N SER A 53 12.01 7.27 -4.46
CA SER A 53 12.96 7.83 -5.42
C SER A 53 14.15 6.89 -5.56
N ARG A 54 14.77 6.53 -4.44
CA ARG A 54 15.85 5.53 -4.38
C ARG A 54 15.43 4.19 -4.97
N SER A 55 14.24 3.69 -4.62
CA SER A 55 13.74 2.40 -5.13
C SER A 55 13.54 2.42 -6.66
N LEU A 56 13.16 3.56 -7.24
CA LEU A 56 13.05 3.73 -8.69
C LEU A 56 14.43 3.88 -9.37
N ASP A 57 15.38 4.55 -8.72
CA ASP A 57 16.76 4.65 -9.21
C ASP A 57 17.44 3.27 -9.21
N GLU A 58 17.39 2.54 -8.09
CA GLU A 58 17.91 1.16 -7.96
C GLU A 58 17.21 0.20 -8.93
N TRP A 59 15.89 0.34 -9.15
CA TRP A 59 15.16 -0.43 -10.17
C TRP A 59 15.72 -0.21 -11.58
N LYS A 60 16.03 1.04 -11.96
CA LYS A 60 16.59 1.38 -13.28
C LYS A 60 17.97 0.73 -13.52
N GLU A 61 18.70 0.42 -12.46
CA GLU A 61 20.00 -0.27 -12.55
C GLU A 61 19.86 -1.78 -12.75
N THR A 62 18.66 -2.35 -12.60
CA THR A 62 18.44 -3.80 -12.69
C THR A 62 18.45 -4.34 -14.12
N ASP A 63 18.90 -5.60 -14.27
CA ASP A 63 18.79 -6.33 -15.54
C ASP A 63 17.34 -6.52 -16.00
N LEU A 64 16.37 -6.58 -15.06
CA LEU A 64 14.96 -6.66 -15.42
C LEU A 64 14.43 -5.33 -16.00
N TYR A 65 14.95 -4.18 -15.55
CA TYR A 65 14.64 -2.90 -16.18
C TYR A 65 15.25 -2.76 -17.57
N ARG A 66 16.42 -3.36 -17.82
CA ARG A 66 17.00 -3.44 -19.18
C ARG A 66 16.05 -4.21 -20.11
N LEU A 67 15.59 -5.39 -19.70
CA LEU A 67 14.59 -6.18 -20.44
C LEU A 67 13.28 -5.40 -20.62
N TRP A 68 12.76 -4.78 -19.56
CA TRP A 68 11.56 -3.93 -19.62
C TRP A 68 11.69 -2.81 -20.65
N SER A 69 12.88 -2.21 -20.75
CA SER A 69 13.17 -1.09 -21.66
C SER A 69 13.41 -1.52 -23.11
N GLU A 70 13.42 -2.82 -23.43
CA GLU A 70 13.57 -3.29 -24.81
C GLU A 70 12.40 -2.81 -25.70
N PRO A 71 12.67 -2.29 -26.91
CA PRO A 71 11.62 -1.79 -27.82
C PRO A 71 10.52 -2.82 -28.09
N ALA A 72 10.89 -4.09 -28.28
CA ALA A 72 9.92 -5.17 -28.54
C ALA A 72 8.96 -5.41 -27.37
N LEU A 73 9.45 -5.33 -26.13
CA LEU A 73 8.60 -5.48 -24.95
C LEU A 73 7.75 -4.23 -24.71
N GLN A 74 8.29 -3.03 -24.94
CA GLN A 74 7.52 -1.79 -24.91
C GLN A 74 6.40 -1.78 -25.95
N GLU A 75 6.66 -2.17 -27.20
CA GLU A 75 5.64 -2.29 -28.27
C GLU A 75 4.57 -3.33 -27.92
N PHE A 76 4.96 -4.50 -27.39
CA PHE A 76 4.02 -5.51 -26.91
C PHE A 76 3.10 -4.96 -25.80
N LEU A 77 3.66 -4.19 -24.86
CA LEU A 77 2.93 -3.63 -23.72
C LEU A 77 2.07 -2.40 -24.07
N GLN A 78 2.35 -1.67 -25.15
CA GLN A 78 1.58 -0.48 -25.53
C GLN A 78 0.07 -0.77 -25.64
N LYS A 79 -0.33 -1.89 -26.25
CA LYS A 79 -1.75 -2.27 -26.40
C LYS A 79 -2.45 -2.54 -25.05
N PRO A 80 -1.98 -3.45 -24.18
CA PRO A 80 -2.61 -3.66 -22.87
C PRO A 80 -2.54 -2.42 -21.97
N LEU A 81 -1.45 -1.64 -22.01
CA LEU A 81 -1.35 -0.40 -21.23
C LEU A 81 -2.34 0.67 -21.71
N ALA A 82 -2.55 0.82 -23.02
CA ALA A 82 -3.57 1.72 -23.56
C ALA A 82 -4.98 1.29 -23.14
N ASN A 83 -5.29 0.00 -23.20
CA ASN A 83 -6.58 -0.55 -22.77
C ASN A 83 -6.83 -0.40 -21.26
N ALA A 84 -5.76 -0.45 -20.43
CA ALA A 84 -5.82 -0.16 -19.00
C ALA A 84 -5.95 1.34 -18.66
N GLY A 85 -5.84 2.23 -19.66
CA GLY A 85 -5.87 3.68 -19.47
C GLY A 85 -4.55 4.25 -18.93
N TRP A 86 -3.42 3.55 -19.10
CA TRP A 86 -2.09 3.93 -18.60
C TRP A 86 -1.16 4.49 -19.69
N ALA A 87 -1.63 4.66 -20.93
CA ALA A 87 -0.85 5.29 -21.99
C ALA A 87 -0.55 6.78 -21.69
N GLY A 88 0.65 7.25 -22.02
CA GLY A 88 1.08 8.64 -21.78
C GLY A 88 1.47 8.96 -20.33
N TYR A 89 1.55 7.96 -19.45
CA TYR A 89 1.90 8.11 -18.04
C TYR A 89 3.42 8.33 -17.85
N ASP A 90 3.88 9.54 -18.13
CA ASP A 90 5.30 10.00 -18.13
C ASP A 90 6.03 9.68 -16.81
N ALA A 91 6.68 8.51 -16.78
CA ALA A 91 7.40 7.97 -15.63
C ALA A 91 8.56 8.86 -15.19
N GLU A 92 9.25 9.50 -16.15
CA GLU A 92 10.37 10.42 -15.87
C GLU A 92 9.90 11.70 -15.17
N LYS A 93 8.73 12.23 -15.55
CA LYS A 93 8.10 13.36 -14.86
C LYS A 93 7.58 12.98 -13.48
N LEU A 94 6.99 11.79 -13.31
CA LEU A 94 6.55 11.29 -12.01
C LEU A 94 7.74 11.09 -11.06
N HIS A 95 8.80 10.47 -11.56
CA HIS A 95 10.07 10.29 -10.83
C HIS A 95 10.70 11.64 -10.40
N ARG A 96 10.77 12.63 -11.30
CA ARG A 96 11.19 14.01 -10.92
C ARG A 96 10.26 14.66 -9.89
N GLN A 97 8.96 14.35 -9.88
CA GLN A 97 8.04 14.83 -8.85
C GLN A 97 8.29 14.15 -7.50
N PHE A 98 8.56 12.84 -7.48
CA PHE A 98 8.91 12.10 -6.26
C PHE A 98 10.23 12.57 -5.65
N GLN A 99 11.26 12.78 -6.48
CA GLN A 99 12.54 13.37 -6.06
C GLN A 99 12.35 14.79 -5.48
N ARG A 100 11.54 15.64 -6.14
CA ARG A 100 11.24 17.01 -5.64
C ARG A 100 10.49 17.00 -4.31
N LEU A 101 9.58 16.05 -4.12
CA LEU A 101 8.87 15.84 -2.85
C LEU A 101 9.77 15.23 -1.76
N ARG A 102 10.85 14.54 -2.16
CA ARG A 102 11.65 13.66 -1.30
C ARG A 102 10.73 12.68 -0.56
N MET A 103 9.92 11.96 -1.34
CA MET A 103 8.92 11.03 -0.81
C MET A 103 9.56 9.90 -0.01
N ARG A 104 9.21 9.88 1.27
CA ARG A 104 9.54 8.89 2.30
C ARG A 104 8.31 8.06 2.60
N ASP A 105 8.54 6.87 3.15
CA ASP A 105 7.56 6.09 3.88
C ASP A 105 6.19 6.01 3.18
N THR A 106 6.23 5.77 1.86
CA THR A 106 5.04 5.77 1.00
C THR A 106 4.29 4.47 1.23
N PHE A 107 3.00 4.54 1.54
CA PHE A 107 2.21 3.37 1.86
C PHE A 107 0.81 3.38 1.23
N VAL A 108 0.28 2.17 1.07
CA VAL A 108 -1.14 1.91 0.76
C VAL A 108 -1.61 0.77 1.66
N ALA A 109 -2.75 0.93 2.31
CA ALA A 109 -3.30 -0.03 3.25
C ALA A 109 -4.79 -0.31 2.99
N LEU A 110 -5.17 -1.57 3.07
CA LEU A 110 -6.55 -2.02 3.22
C LEU A 110 -6.82 -2.18 4.72
N THR A 111 -7.48 -1.20 5.33
CA THR A 111 -7.65 -1.15 6.79
C THR A 111 -8.84 -1.96 7.29
N GLY A 112 -9.74 -2.37 6.40
CA GLY A 112 -10.95 -3.11 6.75
C GLY A 112 -11.91 -3.25 5.58
N MET A 113 -13.13 -3.70 5.88
CA MET A 113 -14.28 -3.64 4.97
C MET A 113 -15.52 -3.29 5.78
N ASP A 114 -16.26 -2.28 5.34
CA ASP A 114 -17.56 -1.86 5.90
C ASP A 114 -18.64 -1.94 4.82
N ASN A 115 -19.78 -2.58 5.11
CA ASN A 115 -20.89 -2.74 4.18
C ASN A 115 -20.46 -3.14 2.75
N ASP A 116 -19.59 -4.17 2.67
CA ASP A 116 -18.94 -4.68 1.45
C ASP A 116 -18.06 -3.70 0.65
N GLN A 117 -17.80 -2.50 1.18
CA GLN A 117 -16.85 -1.54 0.64
C GLN A 117 -15.50 -1.66 1.36
N PRO A 118 -14.37 -1.76 0.62
CA PRO A 118 -13.05 -1.80 1.25
C PRO A 118 -12.72 -0.46 1.89
N GLU A 119 -12.31 -0.44 3.15
CA GLU A 119 -11.73 0.76 3.78
C GLU A 119 -10.25 0.85 3.33
N ILE A 120 -9.90 1.90 2.58
CA ILE A 120 -8.60 2.05 1.94
C ILE A 120 -7.98 3.39 2.36
N ALA A 121 -6.75 3.33 2.85
CA ALA A 121 -5.92 4.48 3.15
C ALA A 121 -4.60 4.42 2.38
N ALA A 122 -4.02 5.57 2.12
CA ALA A 122 -2.70 5.73 1.53
C ALA A 122 -2.04 7.00 2.05
N GLY A 123 -0.72 7.08 1.94
CA GLY A 123 -0.01 8.30 2.33
C GLY A 123 1.48 8.22 2.02
N PHE A 124 2.15 9.34 2.25
CA PHE A 124 3.60 9.43 2.21
C PHE A 124 4.07 10.58 3.08
N ARG A 125 5.32 10.46 3.56
CA ARG A 125 6.03 11.55 4.22
C ARG A 125 6.86 12.31 3.20
N PHE A 126 7.06 13.61 3.40
CA PHE A 126 7.87 14.46 2.51
C PHE A 126 8.90 15.27 3.32
N ASP A 127 10.18 15.13 2.96
CA ASP A 127 11.29 15.90 3.57
C ASP A 127 11.51 17.26 2.88
N GLY A 128 10.57 17.69 2.03
CA GLY A 128 10.58 18.97 1.33
C GLY A 128 9.81 20.07 2.07
N ARG A 129 9.87 21.30 1.53
CA ARG A 129 9.04 22.42 2.03
C ARG A 129 7.54 22.11 1.83
N PRO A 130 6.65 22.33 2.82
CA PRO A 130 5.22 22.10 2.68
C PRO A 130 4.57 22.83 1.48
N GLU A 131 5.07 24.00 1.11
CA GLU A 131 4.60 24.77 -0.05
C GLU A 131 4.95 24.08 -1.37
N ASP A 132 6.12 23.45 -1.45
CA ASP A 132 6.53 22.65 -2.62
C ASP A 132 5.71 21.36 -2.70
N ALA A 133 5.40 20.73 -1.56
CA ALA A 133 4.50 19.57 -1.51
C ALA A 133 3.09 19.93 -2.00
N ARG A 134 2.48 20.97 -1.43
CA ARG A 134 1.17 21.50 -1.85
C ARG A 134 1.15 21.87 -3.35
N LYS A 135 2.22 22.45 -3.90
CA LYS A 135 2.35 22.77 -5.34
C LYS A 135 2.45 21.54 -6.26
N VAL A 136 2.97 20.40 -5.80
CA VAL A 136 3.01 19.16 -6.59
C VAL A 136 1.66 18.44 -6.48
N ILE A 137 1.14 18.30 -5.26
CA ILE A 137 -0.12 17.59 -4.98
C ILE A 137 -1.31 18.32 -5.61
N SER A 138 -1.37 19.66 -5.58
CA SER A 138 -2.42 20.42 -6.31
C SER A 138 -2.38 20.18 -7.82
N LYS A 139 -1.21 19.97 -8.43
CA LYS A 139 -1.10 19.58 -9.85
C LYS A 139 -1.60 18.15 -10.10
N TRP A 140 -1.38 17.24 -9.15
CA TRP A 140 -1.97 15.91 -9.19
C TRP A 140 -3.51 15.97 -9.05
N ARG A 141 -4.04 16.78 -8.12
CA ARG A 141 -5.49 17.00 -7.95
C ARG A 141 -6.12 17.60 -9.21
N ALA A 142 -5.53 18.65 -9.77
CA ALA A 142 -5.98 19.24 -11.05
C ALA A 142 -5.81 18.29 -12.26
N ALA A 143 -4.92 17.29 -12.20
CA ALA A 143 -4.88 16.21 -13.19
C ALA A 143 -6.01 15.20 -12.96
N PHE A 144 -6.28 14.80 -11.72
CA PHE A 144 -7.39 13.93 -11.35
C PHE A 144 -8.75 14.53 -11.72
N GLU A 145 -9.01 15.79 -11.37
CA GLU A 145 -10.24 16.53 -11.70
C GLU A 145 -10.49 16.57 -13.22
N ARG A 146 -9.45 16.79 -14.03
CA ARG A 146 -9.56 16.79 -15.51
C ARG A 146 -9.93 15.42 -16.09
N HIS A 147 -9.36 14.32 -15.57
CA HIS A 147 -9.70 12.96 -16.03
C HIS A 147 -10.97 12.41 -15.36
N SER A 148 -11.38 12.99 -14.23
CA SER A 148 -12.56 12.61 -13.46
C SER A 148 -13.43 13.80 -13.11
N PRO A 149 -14.05 14.47 -14.11
CA PRO A 149 -14.97 15.56 -13.83
C PRO A 149 -16.18 15.11 -12.98
N GLY A 150 -16.81 16.10 -12.34
CA GLY A 150 -18.01 15.94 -11.52
C GLY A 150 -17.78 15.54 -10.06
N PHE A 151 -16.55 15.59 -9.54
CA PHE A 151 -16.32 15.54 -8.10
C PHE A 151 -16.61 16.92 -7.48
N ILE A 152 -17.38 16.95 -6.39
CA ILE A 152 -17.58 18.12 -5.54
C ILE A 152 -16.51 18.09 -4.46
N THR A 153 -15.77 19.19 -4.28
CA THR A 153 -14.75 19.32 -3.22
C THR A 153 -15.29 20.19 -2.10
N THR A 154 -15.31 19.67 -0.88
CA THR A 154 -15.59 20.42 0.35
C THR A 154 -14.38 20.39 1.27
N VAL A 155 -14.25 21.39 2.14
CA VAL A 155 -13.24 21.42 3.20
C VAL A 155 -13.94 21.23 4.53
N ILE A 156 -13.41 20.34 5.37
CA ILE A 156 -13.94 19.99 6.68
C ILE A 156 -12.84 20.27 7.70
N GLU A 157 -13.10 21.17 8.65
CA GLU A 157 -12.24 21.35 9.82
C GLU A 157 -12.41 20.18 10.78
N TYR A 158 -11.29 19.59 11.21
CA TYR A 158 -11.28 18.50 12.17
C TYR A 158 -10.09 18.60 13.12
N LYS A 159 -10.34 18.98 14.38
CA LYS A 159 -9.31 19.12 15.44
C LYS A 159 -8.10 20.00 15.07
N GLY A 160 -8.28 20.97 14.16
CA GLY A 160 -7.22 21.83 13.64
C GLY A 160 -6.61 21.39 12.31
N HIS A 161 -6.98 20.20 11.81
CA HIS A 161 -6.64 19.73 10.47
C HIS A 161 -7.69 20.15 9.45
N HIS A 162 -7.22 20.61 8.30
CA HIS A 162 -8.08 20.83 7.13
C HIS A 162 -8.16 19.52 6.34
N VAL A 163 -9.35 18.91 6.30
CA VAL A 163 -9.62 17.72 5.50
C VAL A 163 -10.33 18.15 4.21
N GLU A 164 -9.69 17.94 3.05
CA GLU A 164 -10.34 18.10 1.76
C GLU A 164 -11.10 16.81 1.42
N LEU A 165 -12.42 16.90 1.25
CA LEU A 165 -13.28 15.78 0.88
C LEU A 165 -13.80 15.98 -0.55
N MET A 166 -13.44 15.06 -1.44
CA MET A 166 -13.94 14.98 -2.82
C MET A 166 -15.01 13.90 -2.93
N THR A 167 -16.26 14.25 -3.25
CA THR A 167 -17.36 13.29 -3.42
C THR A 167 -17.95 13.30 -4.83
N ARG A 168 -18.34 12.12 -5.33
CA ARG A 168 -19.27 11.96 -6.45
C ARG A 168 -20.00 10.63 -6.32
N ASP A 169 -21.32 10.67 -6.37
CA ASP A 169 -22.18 9.51 -6.08
C ASP A 169 -21.78 8.90 -4.72
N ALA A 170 -21.82 7.58 -4.57
CA ALA A 170 -21.25 6.89 -3.41
C ALA A 170 -19.72 6.68 -3.51
N THR A 171 -18.96 7.60 -4.10
CA THR A 171 -17.49 7.57 -4.11
C THR A 171 -16.96 8.80 -3.39
N ALA A 172 -16.22 8.59 -2.31
CA ALA A 172 -15.52 9.64 -1.58
C ALA A 172 -13.99 9.44 -1.67
N VAL A 173 -13.26 10.55 -1.64
CA VAL A 173 -11.81 10.58 -1.37
C VAL A 173 -11.57 11.74 -0.41
N ALA A 174 -11.19 11.43 0.83
CA ALA A 174 -10.75 12.41 1.81
C ALA A 174 -9.22 12.50 1.76
N THR A 175 -8.67 13.72 1.86
CA THR A 175 -7.22 13.95 1.95
C THR A 175 -6.92 14.98 3.03
N ALA A 176 -5.77 14.85 3.68
CA ALA A 176 -5.32 15.76 4.72
C ALA A 176 -3.80 15.93 4.69
N TYR A 177 -3.33 17.05 5.24
CA TYR A 177 -1.92 17.25 5.57
C TYR A 177 -1.78 17.24 7.08
N ASN A 178 -0.84 16.45 7.61
CA ASN A 178 -0.43 16.55 9.00
C ASN A 178 1.10 16.67 9.06
N HIS A 179 1.60 17.85 9.45
CA HIS A 179 3.03 18.20 9.42
C HIS A 179 3.69 17.87 8.05
N HIS A 180 4.56 16.84 8.04
CA HIS A 180 5.30 16.36 6.88
C HIS A 180 4.64 15.17 6.16
N TRP A 181 3.37 14.87 6.47
CA TRP A 181 2.61 13.81 5.82
C TRP A 181 1.51 14.34 4.92
N PHE A 182 1.36 13.70 3.77
CA PHE A 182 0.13 13.74 2.98
C PHE A 182 -0.59 12.41 3.15
N LEU A 183 -1.87 12.48 3.51
CA LEU A 183 -2.73 11.32 3.77
C LEU A 183 -3.94 11.37 2.85
N ALA A 184 -4.39 10.20 2.39
CA ALA A 184 -5.58 10.01 1.59
C ALA A 184 -6.35 8.76 2.06
N ALA A 185 -7.69 8.82 2.04
CA ALA A 185 -8.56 7.69 2.30
C ALA A 185 -9.82 7.74 1.44
N ASN A 186 -10.55 6.63 1.31
CA ASN A 186 -11.82 6.60 0.60
C ASN A 186 -13.05 6.96 1.46
N SER A 187 -12.87 7.37 2.72
CA SER A 187 -13.91 7.95 3.58
C SER A 187 -13.32 9.05 4.47
N VAL A 188 -14.16 9.99 4.92
CA VAL A 188 -13.73 11.05 5.85
C VAL A 188 -13.55 10.49 7.26
N GLU A 189 -14.32 9.48 7.63
CA GLU A 189 -14.23 8.72 8.87
C GLU A 189 -12.85 8.06 9.01
N LEU A 190 -12.31 7.47 7.94
CA LEU A 190 -11.00 6.83 7.96
C LEU A 190 -9.86 7.85 8.07
N ILE A 191 -9.92 8.98 7.34
CA ILE A 191 -8.96 10.08 7.52
C ILE A 191 -8.99 10.63 8.95
N LYS A 192 -10.17 10.79 9.57
CA LYS A 192 -10.30 11.22 10.97
C LYS A 192 -9.65 10.23 11.94
N LYS A 193 -9.90 8.92 11.77
CA LYS A 193 -9.22 7.85 12.55
C LYS A 193 -7.68 7.93 12.41
N PHE A 194 -7.17 8.26 11.22
CA PHE A 194 -5.73 8.38 10.96
C PHE A 194 -5.12 9.61 11.64
N LEU A 195 -5.77 10.78 11.53
CA LEU A 195 -5.34 12.01 12.20
C LEU A 195 -5.36 11.84 13.73
N ASP A 196 -6.40 11.20 14.28
CA ASP A 196 -6.49 10.89 15.71
C ASP A 196 -5.35 10.00 16.20
N ARG A 197 -4.92 9.02 15.40
CA ARG A 197 -3.76 8.16 15.71
C ARG A 197 -2.43 8.88 15.53
N PHE A 198 -2.36 9.86 14.64
CA PHE A 198 -1.17 10.68 14.41
C PHE A 198 -0.91 11.63 15.58
N ASP A 199 -1.97 12.29 16.07
CA ASP A 199 -1.90 13.28 17.14
C ASP A 199 -1.92 12.63 18.54
N ALA A 200 -2.31 11.36 18.65
CA ALA A 200 -2.22 10.61 19.89
C ALA A 200 -0.76 10.24 20.19
N ASP A 201 -0.14 10.97 21.14
CA ASP A 201 1.19 10.67 21.71
C ASP A 201 1.30 9.23 22.24
N SER A 202 1.57 8.25 21.39
CA SER A 202 1.96 6.84 21.67
C SER A 202 1.07 5.99 22.61
N LYS A 203 -0.05 6.53 23.12
CA LYS A 203 -0.79 5.99 24.27
C LYS A 203 -1.49 4.64 24.08
N ASP A 204 -1.71 4.20 22.85
CA ASP A 204 -2.28 2.86 22.58
C ASP A 204 -1.61 2.20 21.37
N ALA A 205 -0.33 1.83 21.55
CA ALA A 205 0.39 1.01 20.58
C ALA A 205 -0.32 -0.33 20.31
N SER A 206 -1.11 -0.86 21.25
CA SER A 206 -1.80 -2.16 21.14
C SER A 206 -2.95 -2.15 20.14
N ALA A 207 -3.53 -0.97 19.87
CA ALA A 207 -4.56 -0.74 18.85
C ALA A 207 -3.99 -0.40 17.47
N THR A 208 -2.66 -0.46 17.26
CA THR A 208 -1.99 -0.18 15.97
C THR A 208 -1.55 -1.46 15.28
N LEU A 209 -1.29 -1.40 13.97
CA LEU A 209 -0.69 -2.53 13.23
C LEU A 209 0.69 -2.91 13.81
N GLY A 210 1.46 -1.92 14.29
CA GLY A 210 2.74 -2.16 14.96
C GLY A 210 2.64 -2.97 16.26
N GLY A 211 1.46 -2.98 16.89
CA GLY A 211 1.13 -3.79 18.07
C GLY A 211 0.39 -5.09 17.76
N ASP A 212 0.18 -5.46 16.49
CA ASP A 212 -0.36 -6.77 16.13
C ASP A 212 0.73 -7.83 16.15
N GLU A 213 0.47 -8.93 16.86
CA GLU A 213 1.44 -10.02 17.04
C GLU A 213 1.72 -10.79 15.74
N ARG A 214 0.72 -10.93 14.85
CA ARG A 214 0.92 -11.59 13.54
C ARG A 214 1.80 -10.72 12.64
N TYR A 215 1.57 -9.41 12.63
CA TYR A 215 2.40 -8.45 11.93
C TYR A 215 3.83 -8.47 12.48
N ALA A 216 4.00 -8.36 13.80
CA ALA A 216 5.32 -8.38 14.44
C ALA A 216 6.08 -9.70 14.17
N ALA A 217 5.39 -10.84 14.24
CA ALA A 217 5.96 -12.14 13.91
C ALA A 217 6.39 -12.22 12.44
N ALA A 218 5.55 -11.78 11.50
CA ALA A 218 5.87 -11.81 10.08
C ALA A 218 6.99 -10.82 9.70
N PHE A 219 6.96 -9.60 10.26
CA PHE A 219 7.97 -8.57 10.03
C PHE A 219 9.35 -8.95 10.58
N LYS A 220 9.43 -9.73 11.66
CA LYS A 220 10.69 -10.27 12.22
C LYS A 220 11.49 -11.11 11.21
N HIS A 221 10.85 -11.67 10.19
CA HIS A 221 11.52 -12.44 9.13
C HIS A 221 11.96 -11.60 7.94
N MET A 222 11.60 -10.31 7.90
CA MET A 222 11.96 -9.40 6.80
C MET A 222 13.42 -8.94 6.93
N PRO A 223 14.09 -8.60 5.82
CA PRO A 223 15.40 -7.96 5.86
C PRO A 223 15.31 -6.62 6.57
N ASN A 224 16.39 -6.23 7.26
CA ASN A 224 16.48 -4.93 7.95
C ASN A 224 16.24 -3.74 7.01
N GLY A 225 16.42 -3.91 5.69
CA GLY A 225 16.08 -2.93 4.68
C GLY A 225 15.35 -3.54 3.51
N TYR A 226 14.58 -2.72 2.79
CA TYR A 226 13.84 -3.12 1.60
C TYR A 226 13.53 -1.89 0.73
N ALA A 227 13.45 -2.12 -0.58
CA ALA A 227 12.90 -1.17 -1.53
C ALA A 227 11.36 -1.17 -1.43
N VAL A 228 10.77 -2.36 -1.34
CA VAL A 228 9.31 -2.55 -1.19
C VAL A 228 9.05 -3.62 -0.13
N PHE A 229 8.06 -3.40 0.72
CA PHE A 229 7.52 -4.37 1.67
C PHE A 229 6.01 -4.51 1.45
N ALA A 230 5.50 -5.73 1.57
CA ALA A 230 4.08 -6.04 1.54
C ALA A 230 3.71 -6.97 2.70
N TYR A 231 2.54 -6.75 3.28
CA TYR A 231 1.94 -7.58 4.32
C TYR A 231 0.47 -7.79 4.00
N ALA A 232 -0.05 -8.99 4.28
CA ALA A 232 -1.46 -9.31 4.19
C ALA A 232 -1.87 -10.28 5.30
N ARG A 233 -3.05 -10.06 5.88
CA ARG A 233 -3.76 -11.00 6.74
C ARG A 233 -4.75 -11.78 5.89
N LEU A 234 -4.50 -13.08 5.77
CA LEU A 234 -5.36 -13.97 5.00
C LEU A 234 -6.45 -14.61 5.87
N ASP A 235 -6.27 -14.70 7.20
CA ASP A 235 -7.29 -15.21 8.13
C ASP A 235 -8.61 -14.43 8.02
N GLU A 236 -8.60 -13.14 8.35
CA GLU A 236 -9.81 -12.30 8.31
C GLU A 236 -10.32 -12.02 6.89
N TYR A 237 -9.44 -12.03 5.89
CA TYR A 237 -9.85 -11.81 4.50
C TYR A 237 -10.57 -13.04 3.93
N LEU A 238 -10.05 -14.25 4.16
CA LEU A 238 -10.69 -15.49 3.73
C LEU A 238 -11.95 -15.80 4.53
N GLU A 239 -12.02 -15.43 5.81
CA GLU A 239 -13.26 -15.53 6.60
C GLU A 239 -14.37 -14.65 5.97
N LYS A 240 -14.09 -13.36 5.76
CA LYS A 240 -15.03 -12.42 5.11
C LYS A 240 -15.41 -12.83 3.68
N LEU A 241 -14.53 -13.52 2.95
CA LEU A 241 -14.86 -14.11 1.65
C LEU A 241 -15.71 -15.38 1.77
N ALA A 242 -15.46 -16.24 2.77
CA ALA A 242 -16.24 -17.46 2.98
C ALA A 242 -17.69 -17.16 3.35
N THR A 243 -17.95 -16.08 4.11
CA THR A 243 -19.32 -15.59 4.37
C THR A 243 -20.04 -15.14 3.08
N ARG A 244 -19.30 -14.66 2.07
CA ARG A 244 -19.84 -14.14 0.80
C ARG A 244 -19.99 -15.20 -0.30
N SER A 245 -19.20 -16.27 -0.27
CA SER A 245 -19.23 -17.33 -1.29
C SER A 245 -19.00 -18.70 -0.65
N PRO A 246 -20.08 -19.36 -0.16
CA PRO A 246 -20.01 -20.69 0.43
C PRO A 246 -19.41 -21.76 -0.51
N ASP A 247 -19.54 -21.60 -1.83
CA ASP A 247 -18.97 -22.53 -2.82
C ASP A 247 -17.45 -22.37 -3.00
N ALA A 248 -16.91 -21.16 -2.77
CA ALA A 248 -15.46 -20.96 -2.64
C ALA A 248 -14.94 -21.56 -1.32
N ALA A 249 -15.82 -21.75 -0.33
CA ALA A 249 -15.53 -22.23 1.00
C ALA A 249 -15.39 -23.77 1.10
N THR A 250 -15.74 -24.51 0.05
CA THR A 250 -15.69 -26.00 0.00
C THR A 250 -14.60 -26.57 -0.91
N ASN A 251 -13.87 -25.73 -1.66
CA ASN A 251 -12.75 -26.18 -2.49
C ASN A 251 -11.59 -26.71 -1.61
N PRO A 252 -11.05 -27.93 -1.84
CA PRO A 252 -9.92 -28.45 -1.05
C PRO A 252 -8.64 -27.59 -1.12
N GLN A 253 -8.41 -26.83 -2.20
CA GLN A 253 -7.31 -25.85 -2.26
C GLN A 253 -7.51 -24.68 -1.29
N SER A 254 -8.76 -24.36 -0.92
CA SER A 254 -9.05 -23.35 0.11
C SER A 254 -8.65 -23.80 1.52
N ALA A 255 -8.59 -25.12 1.79
CA ALA A 255 -8.25 -25.64 3.11
C ALA A 255 -6.82 -25.30 3.53
N MET A 256 -5.85 -25.44 2.60
CA MET A 256 -4.47 -25.01 2.84
C MET A 256 -4.35 -23.48 2.94
N LEU A 257 -5.04 -22.74 2.06
CA LEU A 257 -5.00 -21.27 2.10
C LEU A 257 -5.57 -20.69 3.40
N ARG A 258 -6.59 -21.34 4.00
CA ARG A 258 -7.15 -20.97 5.32
C ARG A 258 -6.22 -21.19 6.50
N GLN A 259 -5.23 -22.08 6.36
CA GLN A 259 -4.20 -22.24 7.40
C GLN A 259 -3.19 -21.08 7.36
N ILE A 260 -3.14 -20.30 6.29
CA ILE A 260 -2.31 -19.10 6.22
C ILE A 260 -3.01 -17.97 6.97
N GLN A 261 -2.43 -17.57 8.10
CA GLN A 261 -2.88 -16.45 8.90
C GLN A 261 -2.40 -15.14 8.29
N SER A 262 -1.13 -15.08 7.90
CA SER A 262 -0.52 -13.89 7.29
C SER A 262 0.53 -14.23 6.24
N VAL A 263 0.80 -13.26 5.37
CA VAL A 263 1.90 -13.29 4.40
C VAL A 263 2.65 -11.98 4.52
N ALA A 264 3.99 -12.05 4.53
CA ALA A 264 4.86 -10.88 4.42
C ALA A 264 5.88 -11.11 3.31
N ALA A 265 6.09 -10.10 2.47
CA ALA A 265 7.09 -10.12 1.42
C ALA A 265 7.91 -8.83 1.45
N ALA A 266 9.20 -8.92 1.14
CA ALA A 266 10.08 -7.75 1.04
C ALA A 266 11.08 -7.91 -0.09
N THR A 267 11.13 -6.92 -0.99
CA THR A 267 12.08 -6.80 -2.09
C THR A 267 13.24 -5.92 -1.66
N THR A 268 14.46 -6.33 -2.01
CA THR A 268 15.66 -5.51 -1.87
C THR A 268 16.42 -5.40 -3.18
N ILE A 269 17.24 -4.36 -3.34
CA ILE A 269 18.12 -4.18 -4.50
C ILE A 269 19.50 -3.70 -4.01
N GLU A 270 20.58 -4.41 -4.37
CA GLU A 270 21.96 -3.90 -4.42
C GLU A 270 22.54 -4.36 -5.77
N GLU A 271 23.50 -3.60 -6.32
CA GLU A 271 24.26 -3.98 -7.54
C GLU A 271 23.40 -4.44 -8.74
N GLY A 272 22.21 -3.84 -8.93
CA GLY A 272 21.28 -4.18 -10.02
C GLY A 272 20.55 -5.53 -9.88
N LYS A 273 20.57 -6.18 -8.71
CA LYS A 273 19.93 -7.49 -8.47
C LYS A 273 18.79 -7.40 -7.45
N MET A 274 17.61 -7.91 -7.81
CA MET A 274 16.43 -7.96 -6.92
C MET A 274 16.42 -9.19 -6.02
N HIS A 275 16.11 -8.94 -4.75
CA HIS A 275 16.54 -9.79 -3.65
C HIS A 275 15.45 -10.03 -2.59
N ASP A 276 14.42 -10.76 -2.98
CA ASP A 276 13.18 -10.99 -2.23
C ASP A 276 13.18 -12.02 -1.10
N VAL A 277 12.45 -11.70 -0.04
CA VAL A 277 12.09 -12.58 1.07
C VAL A 277 10.57 -12.73 1.11
N LEU A 278 10.09 -13.97 1.20
CA LEU A 278 8.68 -14.30 1.46
C LEU A 278 8.58 -15.07 2.78
N PHE A 279 7.65 -14.67 3.63
CA PHE A 279 7.26 -15.35 4.86
C PHE A 279 5.76 -15.64 4.84
N VAL A 280 5.38 -16.82 5.31
CA VAL A 280 3.99 -17.29 5.39
C VAL A 280 3.75 -17.71 6.84
N GLY A 281 2.93 -16.92 7.55
CA GLY A 281 2.49 -17.22 8.91
C GLY A 281 1.39 -18.27 8.89
N MET A 282 1.66 -19.42 9.51
CA MET A 282 0.72 -20.52 9.70
C MET A 282 0.68 -20.90 11.19
N PRO A 283 -0.43 -21.45 11.71
CA PRO A 283 -0.46 -21.95 13.08
C PRO A 283 0.58 -23.06 13.26
N LYS A 284 1.27 -23.04 14.40
CA LYS A 284 2.16 -24.14 14.79
C LYS A 284 1.30 -25.40 14.88
N HIS A 285 1.62 -26.40 14.08
CA HIS A 285 1.10 -27.74 14.30
C HIS A 285 1.91 -28.35 15.45
N GLY A 286 1.24 -29.01 16.40
CA GLY A 286 1.93 -29.88 17.35
C GLY A 286 2.53 -31.09 16.63
N ASP A 287 3.39 -31.86 17.31
CA ASP A 287 4.01 -33.08 16.75
C ASP A 287 2.99 -34.12 16.27
N ASP A 288 1.73 -34.01 16.72
CA ASP A 288 0.61 -34.91 16.39
C ASP A 288 -0.30 -34.40 15.25
N GLY A 289 0.04 -33.27 14.60
CA GLY A 289 -0.71 -32.73 13.46
C GLY A 289 -1.97 -31.91 13.81
N GLU A 290 -2.32 -31.76 15.09
CA GLU A 290 -3.33 -30.79 15.53
C GLU A 290 -2.73 -29.38 15.71
N PRO A 291 -3.51 -28.30 15.50
CA PRO A 291 -3.05 -26.93 15.75
C PRO A 291 -2.80 -26.71 17.24
N ALA A 292 -1.56 -26.36 17.59
CA ALA A 292 -1.15 -26.10 18.96
C ALA A 292 -1.94 -24.91 19.54
N ARG A 293 -2.47 -25.08 20.76
CA ARG A 293 -3.21 -24.03 21.48
C ARG A 293 -2.26 -23.03 22.14
N SER A 294 -2.71 -21.76 22.15
CA SER A 294 -2.13 -20.55 22.74
C SER A 294 -0.70 -20.23 22.32
#